data_AF-A0A1F8J0X2-F1
#
_entry.id   AF-A0A1F8J0X2-F1
#
_cell.length_a   1.000
_cell.length_b   1.000
_cell.length_c   1.000
_cell.angle_alpha   90.00
_cell.angle_beta   90.00
_cell.angle_gamma   90.00
#
_symmetry.space_group_name_H-M   'P 1'
#
loop_
_entity.id
_entity.type
_entity.pdbx_description
1 polymer ?
#
loop_
_entity_poly.entity_id
_entity_poly.type
_entity_poly.pdbx_seq_one_letter_code
_entity_poly.pdbx_strand_id
1 'polypeptide(L)'
;MQNKLQLLSIVKIMQKNSLPRSEWWFIVGALIVMIALVGVAKVNLYRARSEIQLFEATPDDILVTVNGEVFRPGEYKMESGTTLETVLKKARPKRFANLANLSLKEKIYESVCIEIPTLSQLQIQIGGEIREPVSMTVKVGARVCDLKSQVVFTEETDRKFFQKKRLLKDGDIIVVPKKKKTT
;
A
#
# COMPACT_ATOMS: atom_id res chain seq x y z
N MET A 1 -25.78 -35.84 -76.04
CA MET A 1 -26.14 -34.50 -76.58
C MET A 1 -27.00 -33.63 -75.64
N GLN A 2 -27.71 -34.18 -74.64
CA GLN A 2 -28.64 -33.38 -73.79
C GLN A 2 -27.97 -32.53 -72.69
N ASN A 3 -26.80 -32.91 -72.16
CA ASN A 3 -26.14 -32.15 -71.08
C ASN A 3 -25.60 -30.77 -71.51
N LYS A 4 -25.22 -30.61 -72.77
CA LYS A 4 -24.67 -29.33 -73.29
C LYS A 4 -25.76 -28.27 -73.46
N LEU A 5 -27.00 -28.68 -73.76
CA LEU A 5 -28.15 -27.76 -73.84
C LEU A 5 -28.67 -27.32 -72.46
N GLN A 6 -28.59 -28.20 -71.44
CA GLN A 6 -28.96 -27.86 -70.06
C GLN A 6 -27.96 -26.88 -69.42
N LEU A 7 -26.66 -27.02 -69.71
CA LEU A 7 -25.64 -26.05 -69.27
C LEU A 7 -25.83 -24.67 -69.93
N LEU A 8 -26.19 -24.64 -71.22
CA LEU A 8 -26.44 -23.38 -71.93
C LEU A 8 -27.73 -22.67 -71.45
N SER A 9 -28.77 -23.41 -71.03
CA SER A 9 -29.97 -22.80 -70.46
C SER A 9 -29.73 -22.25 -69.06
N ILE A 10 -28.97 -22.96 -68.20
CA ILE A 10 -28.63 -22.50 -66.84
C ILE A 10 -27.75 -21.23 -66.88
N VAL A 11 -26.76 -21.17 -67.77
CA VAL A 11 -25.92 -19.98 -67.95
C VAL A 11 -26.74 -18.78 -68.45
N LYS A 12 -27.72 -19.02 -69.33
CA LYS A 12 -28.59 -17.97 -69.89
C LYS A 12 -29.60 -17.44 -68.86
N ILE A 13 -30.02 -18.27 -67.89
CA ILE A 13 -30.85 -17.86 -66.75
C ILE A 13 -30.06 -17.01 -65.76
N MET A 14 -28.77 -17.32 -65.55
CA MET A 14 -27.88 -16.54 -64.67
C MET A 14 -27.54 -15.15 -65.21
N GLN A 15 -27.61 -14.92 -66.53
CA GLN A 15 -27.34 -13.60 -67.14
C GLN A 15 -28.56 -12.66 -67.19
N LYS A 16 -29.78 -13.12 -66.86
CA LYS A 16 -30.99 -12.31 -67.08
C LYS A 16 -31.30 -11.27 -66.00
N ASN A 17 -30.54 -11.25 -64.90
CA ASN A 17 -30.80 -10.34 -63.77
C ASN A 17 -29.61 -9.40 -63.47
N SER A 18 -28.78 -9.08 -64.47
CA SER A 18 -27.84 -7.98 -64.33
C SER A 18 -28.60 -6.67 -64.51
N LEU A 19 -28.66 -5.88 -63.44
CA LEU A 19 -29.28 -4.55 -63.39
C LEU A 19 -28.82 -3.71 -64.60
N PRO A 20 -29.71 -2.96 -65.27
CA PRO A 20 -29.36 -2.14 -66.42
C PRO A 20 -28.19 -1.19 -66.09
N ARG A 21 -27.36 -0.87 -67.08
CA ARG A 21 -26.10 -0.11 -66.89
C ARG A 21 -26.26 1.22 -66.14
N SER A 22 -27.44 1.82 -66.15
CA SER A 22 -27.80 3.04 -65.39
C SER A 22 -27.99 2.79 -63.88
N GLU A 23 -28.42 1.61 -63.46
CA GLU A 23 -28.61 1.25 -62.05
C GLU A 23 -27.29 0.99 -61.33
N TRP A 24 -26.25 0.62 -62.07
CA TRP A 24 -24.88 0.55 -61.54
C TRP A 24 -24.36 1.90 -61.05
N TRP A 25 -24.76 3.01 -61.68
CA TRP A 25 -24.40 4.35 -61.21
C TRP A 25 -25.03 4.68 -59.85
N PHE A 26 -26.26 4.22 -59.61
CA PHE A 26 -26.91 4.37 -58.30
C PHE A 26 -26.21 3.55 -57.22
N ILE A 27 -25.82 2.31 -57.53
CA ILE A 27 -25.10 1.45 -56.57
C ILE A 27 -23.73 2.05 -56.24
N VAL A 28 -22.98 2.51 -57.24
CA VAL A 28 -21.69 3.15 -57.03
C VAL A 28 -21.84 4.44 -56.20
N GLY A 29 -22.85 5.26 -56.50
CA GLY A 29 -23.16 6.45 -55.71
C GLY A 29 -23.50 6.11 -54.25
N ALA A 30 -24.35 5.11 -54.02
CA ALA A 30 -24.71 4.65 -52.68
C ALA A 30 -23.50 4.10 -51.91
N LEU A 31 -22.59 3.40 -52.59
CA LEU A 31 -21.38 2.86 -51.98
C LEU A 31 -20.38 3.96 -51.60
N ILE A 32 -20.23 5.00 -52.43
CA ILE A 32 -19.42 6.18 -52.11
C ILE A 32 -19.97 6.90 -50.87
N VAL A 33 -21.30 7.07 -50.80
CA VAL A 33 -21.95 7.68 -49.62
C VAL A 33 -21.73 6.81 -48.37
N MET A 34 -21.85 5.49 -48.48
CA MET A 34 -21.61 4.57 -47.36
C MET A 34 -20.17 4.70 -46.84
N ILE A 35 -19.17 4.76 -47.73
CA ILE A 35 -17.76 4.94 -47.35
C ILE A 35 -17.53 6.30 -46.68
N ALA A 36 -18.14 7.36 -47.21
CA ALA A 36 -18.04 8.71 -46.62
C ALA A 36 -18.63 8.74 -45.21
N LEU A 37 -19.78 8.11 -44.98
CA LEU A 37 -20.41 8.00 -43.65
C LEU A 37 -19.52 7.25 -42.66
N VAL A 38 -18.90 6.14 -43.07
CA VAL A 38 -17.95 5.39 -42.23
C VAL A 38 -16.72 6.22 -41.91
N GLY A 39 -16.20 6.97 -42.89
CA GLY A 39 -15.07 7.89 -42.69
C GLY A 39 -15.38 8.98 -41.66
N VAL A 40 -16.52 9.66 -41.80
CA VAL A 40 -16.99 10.69 -40.86
C VAL A 40 -17.23 10.10 -39.48
N ALA A 41 -17.88 8.94 -39.38
CA ALA A 41 -18.11 8.26 -38.11
C ALA A 41 -16.79 7.91 -37.41
N LYS A 42 -15.81 7.39 -38.15
CA LYS A 42 -14.48 7.12 -37.62
C LYS A 42 -13.79 8.39 -37.15
N VAL A 43 -13.77 9.46 -37.94
CA VAL A 43 -13.13 10.74 -37.57
C VAL A 43 -13.78 11.33 -36.32
N ASN A 44 -15.11 11.28 -36.22
CA ASN A 44 -15.84 11.73 -35.04
C ASN A 44 -15.48 10.87 -33.81
N LEU A 45 -15.42 9.55 -33.98
CA LEU A 45 -15.01 8.64 -32.91
C LEU A 45 -13.55 8.86 -32.49
N TYR A 46 -12.64 9.17 -33.42
CA TYR A 46 -11.25 9.52 -33.09
C TYR A 46 -11.16 10.81 -32.28
N ARG A 47 -11.93 11.85 -32.64
CA ARG A 47 -12.01 13.10 -31.87
C ARG A 47 -12.61 12.89 -30.48
N ALA A 48 -13.68 12.11 -30.37
CA ALA A 48 -14.28 11.76 -29.09
C ALA A 48 -13.32 10.91 -28.22
N ARG A 49 -12.54 10.00 -28.83
CA ARG A 49 -11.57 9.17 -28.12
C ARG A 49 -10.38 9.98 -27.57
N SER A 50 -9.98 11.07 -28.23
CA SER A 50 -8.94 11.96 -27.70
C SER A 50 -9.37 12.74 -26.45
N GLU A 51 -10.66 13.01 -26.27
CA GLU A 51 -11.16 13.62 -25.02
C GLU A 51 -11.21 12.62 -23.86
N ILE A 52 -11.49 11.34 -24.14
CA ILE A 52 -11.59 10.29 -23.09
C ILE A 52 -10.21 9.93 -22.50
N GLN A 53 -9.12 10.15 -23.24
CA GLN A 53 -7.76 9.87 -22.74
C GLN A 53 -7.21 10.91 -21.75
N LEU A 54 -7.87 12.05 -21.55
CA LEU A 54 -7.38 13.09 -20.64
C LEU A 54 -7.96 13.00 -19.22
N PHE A 55 -8.82 12.02 -18.94
CA PHE A 55 -9.26 11.68 -17.58
C PHE A 55 -8.45 10.48 -17.08
N GLU A 56 -7.12 10.58 -17.15
CA GLU A 56 -6.28 9.74 -16.27
C GLU A 56 -6.61 10.17 -14.85
N ALA A 57 -7.17 9.24 -14.08
CA ALA A 57 -7.39 9.41 -12.65
C ALA A 57 -6.06 9.86 -12.03
N THR A 58 -5.94 11.16 -11.76
CA THR A 58 -4.93 11.62 -10.82
C THR A 58 -5.15 10.80 -9.56
N PRO A 59 -4.16 10.05 -9.05
CA PRO A 59 -4.35 9.36 -7.80
C PRO A 59 -4.82 10.41 -6.80
N ASP A 60 -6.01 10.21 -6.22
CA ASP A 60 -6.55 11.18 -5.27
C ASP A 60 -5.54 11.29 -4.14
N ASP A 61 -4.84 12.43 -4.11
CA ASP A 61 -3.87 12.68 -3.07
C ASP A 61 -4.62 12.99 -1.78
N ILE A 62 -4.41 12.17 -0.77
CA ILE A 62 -4.94 12.35 0.57
C ILE A 62 -3.94 13.08 1.45
N LEU A 63 -4.46 13.90 2.36
CA LEU A 63 -3.68 14.58 3.38
C LEU A 63 -3.79 13.82 4.70
N VAL A 64 -2.67 13.29 5.19
CA VAL A 64 -2.61 12.59 6.48
C VAL A 64 -1.83 13.43 7.47
N THR A 65 -2.50 13.86 8.54
CA THR A 65 -1.88 14.67 9.60
C THR A 65 -1.35 13.73 10.68
N VAL A 66 -0.05 13.81 10.98
CA VAL A 66 0.58 12.98 12.01
C VAL A 66 1.12 13.85 13.14
N ASN A 67 0.61 13.62 14.35
CA ASN A 67 0.97 14.32 15.56
C ASN A 67 1.39 13.36 16.68
N GLY A 68 2.01 13.89 17.73
CA GLY A 68 2.40 13.13 18.92
C GLY A 68 3.88 12.73 18.96
N GLU A 69 4.17 11.50 19.39
CA GLU A 69 5.53 11.03 19.71
C GLU A 69 6.32 10.56 18.47
N VAL A 70 6.48 11.48 17.51
CA VAL A 70 7.23 11.32 16.25
C VAL A 70 8.36 12.33 16.15
N PHE A 71 9.37 12.06 15.31
CA PHE A 71 10.45 13.01 15.04
C PHE A 71 10.00 14.16 14.15
N ARG A 72 9.07 13.92 13.23
CA ARG A 72 8.57 14.91 12.27
C ARG A 72 7.04 14.94 12.30
N PRO A 73 6.43 15.69 13.23
CA PRO A 73 5.00 15.94 13.18
C PRO A 73 4.66 16.85 12.00
N GLY A 74 3.46 16.71 11.46
CA GLY A 74 2.97 17.53 10.35
C GLY A 74 2.08 16.76 9.38
N GLU A 75 1.75 17.44 8.28
CA GLU A 75 0.89 16.92 7.24
C GLU A 75 1.71 16.23 6.15
N TYR A 76 1.24 15.06 5.73
CA TYR A 76 1.86 14.24 4.72
C TYR A 76 0.89 14.02 3.56
N LYS A 77 1.26 14.54 2.39
CA LYS A 77 0.57 14.26 1.14
C LYS A 77 0.92 12.85 0.67
N MET A 78 -0.08 12.00 0.50
CA MET A 78 0.05 10.59 0.17
C MET A 78 -0.98 10.20 -0.88
N GLU A 79 -0.71 9.13 -1.65
CA GLU A 79 -1.68 8.58 -2.57
C GLU A 79 -2.81 7.86 -1.81
N SER A 80 -4.04 7.94 -2.30
CA SER A 80 -5.17 7.18 -1.77
C SER A 80 -4.88 5.67 -1.81
N GLY A 81 -5.18 4.98 -0.71
CA GLY A 81 -4.90 3.56 -0.51
C GLY A 81 -3.49 3.26 0.03
N THR A 82 -2.71 4.28 0.41
CA THR A 82 -1.45 4.10 1.14
C THR A 82 -1.68 3.53 2.53
N THR A 83 -0.70 2.77 3.05
CA THR A 83 -0.81 2.15 4.38
C THR A 83 -0.29 3.06 5.48
N LEU A 84 -0.83 2.92 6.68
CA LEU A 84 -0.36 3.66 7.85
C LEU A 84 1.14 3.45 8.12
N GLU A 85 1.67 2.25 7.85
CA GLU A 85 3.09 1.95 7.96
C GLU A 85 3.97 2.88 7.10
N THR A 86 3.57 3.20 5.87
CA THR A 86 4.36 4.09 5.00
C THR A 86 4.35 5.53 5.49
N VAL A 87 3.21 5.99 6.02
CA VAL A 87 3.09 7.30 6.65
C VAL A 87 4.00 7.39 7.87
N LEU A 88 3.94 6.39 8.77
CA LEU A 88 4.78 6.33 9.96
C LEU A 88 6.27 6.25 9.64
N LYS A 89 6.65 5.55 8.56
CA LYS A 89 8.05 5.53 8.08
C LYS A 89 8.55 6.93 7.71
N LYS A 90 7.70 7.78 7.11
CA LYS A 90 8.05 9.18 6.82
C LYS A 90 8.13 10.04 8.09
N ALA A 91 7.15 9.90 8.98
CA ALA A 91 7.08 10.64 10.25
C ALA A 91 8.19 10.27 11.25
N ARG A 92 8.74 9.04 11.14
CA ARG A 92 9.72 8.42 12.03
C ARG A 92 9.26 8.44 13.49
N PRO A 93 8.60 7.37 13.99
CA PRO A 93 8.22 7.28 15.40
C PRO A 93 9.45 7.29 16.31
N LYS A 94 9.33 7.92 17.48
CA LYS A 94 10.39 7.92 18.49
C LYS A 94 10.41 6.58 19.24
N ARG A 95 11.43 6.40 20.09
CA ARG A 95 11.65 5.16 20.87
C ARG A 95 10.53 4.85 21.86
N PHE A 96 9.78 5.86 22.29
CA PHE A 96 8.69 5.72 23.25
C PHE A 96 7.32 5.93 22.59
N ALA A 97 7.23 5.88 21.26
CA ALA A 97 5.97 5.93 20.55
C ALA A 97 5.18 4.65 20.81
N ASN A 98 3.94 4.77 21.29
CA ASN A 98 3.06 3.63 21.44
C ASN A 98 2.37 3.33 20.11
N LEU A 99 2.79 2.26 19.45
CA LEU A 99 2.23 1.79 18.18
C LEU A 99 1.27 0.61 18.35
N ALA A 100 1.09 0.09 19.57
CA ALA A 100 0.32 -1.15 19.81
C ALA A 100 -1.16 -1.01 19.43
N ASN A 101 -1.70 0.20 19.55
CA ASN A 101 -3.10 0.50 19.24
C ASN A 101 -3.33 0.89 17.77
N LEU A 102 -2.28 0.89 16.93
CA LEU A 102 -2.37 1.34 15.53
C LEU A 102 -2.29 0.15 14.57
N SER A 103 -3.26 0.06 13.66
CA SER A 103 -3.31 -0.94 12.59
C SER A 103 -2.37 -0.57 11.44
N LEU A 104 -1.09 -0.96 11.54
CA LEU A 104 -0.04 -0.61 10.56
C LEU A 104 -0.36 -0.98 9.10
N LYS A 105 -1.10 -2.07 8.89
CA LYS A 105 -1.46 -2.59 7.56
C LYS A 105 -2.76 -1.99 7.00
N GLU A 106 -3.42 -1.12 7.76
CA GLU A 106 -4.63 -0.46 7.34
C GLU A 106 -4.33 0.52 6.21
N LYS A 107 -5.18 0.48 5.17
CA LYS A 107 -5.12 1.40 4.03
C LYS A 107 -5.98 2.60 4.32
N ILE A 108 -5.46 3.78 3.99
CA ILE A 108 -6.11 5.05 4.22
C ILE A 108 -6.58 5.58 2.86
N TYR A 109 -7.88 5.88 2.75
CA TYR A 109 -8.49 6.42 1.52
C TYR A 109 -8.97 7.87 1.67
N GLU A 110 -8.97 8.39 2.90
CA GLU A 110 -9.49 9.72 3.24
C GLU A 110 -8.46 10.49 4.07
N SER A 111 -8.68 11.79 4.26
CA SER A 111 -7.85 12.59 5.15
C SER A 111 -8.06 12.19 6.61
N VAL A 112 -7.00 11.77 7.29
CA VAL A 112 -7.05 11.29 8.68
C VAL A 112 -6.04 12.02 9.54
N CYS A 113 -6.45 12.39 10.75
CA CYS A 113 -5.55 12.88 11.79
C CYS A 113 -5.16 11.72 12.71
N ILE A 114 -3.85 11.51 12.86
CA ILE A 114 -3.27 10.40 13.61
C ILE A 114 -2.47 10.97 14.76
N GLU A 115 -2.91 10.68 15.97
CA GLU A 115 -2.19 11.02 17.18
C GLU A 115 -1.46 9.79 17.71
N ILE A 116 -0.14 9.91 17.85
CA ILE A 116 0.72 8.82 18.35
C ILE A 116 1.02 9.09 19.82
N PRO A 117 0.41 8.32 20.74
CA PRO A 117 0.63 8.53 22.16
C PRO A 117 2.05 8.11 22.57
N THR A 118 2.54 8.72 23.66
CA THR A 118 3.79 8.30 24.31
C THR A 118 3.50 7.11 25.23
N LEU A 119 4.39 6.11 25.24
CA LEU A 119 4.40 5.04 26.23
C LEU A 119 4.57 5.68 27.61
N SER A 120 3.69 5.39 28.56
CA SER A 120 3.84 5.83 29.96
C SER A 120 4.72 4.87 30.76
N GLN A 121 4.76 3.62 30.31
CA GLN A 121 5.33 2.48 31.01
C GLN A 121 5.99 1.53 29.99
N LEU A 122 7.10 0.92 30.40
CA LEU A 122 7.85 -0.06 29.62
C LEU A 122 7.72 -1.42 30.28
N GLN A 123 7.41 -2.46 29.52
CA GLN A 123 7.45 -3.83 30.01
C GLN A 123 8.84 -4.40 29.78
N ILE A 124 9.47 -4.89 30.83
CA ILE A 124 10.79 -5.53 30.77
C ILE A 124 10.73 -6.93 31.38
N GLN A 125 11.61 -7.80 30.89
CA GLN A 125 11.78 -9.15 31.43
C GLN A 125 13.18 -9.27 32.02
N ILE A 126 13.26 -9.55 33.32
CA ILE A 126 14.54 -9.74 34.00
C ILE A 126 14.68 -11.23 34.32
N GLY A 127 15.82 -11.80 33.94
CA GLY A 127 16.18 -13.19 34.22
C GLY A 127 17.68 -13.35 34.50
N GLY A 128 18.13 -14.58 34.64
CA GLY A 128 19.52 -14.91 34.97
C GLY A 128 19.72 -15.23 36.45
N GLU A 129 20.84 -14.78 37.02
CA GLU A 129 21.18 -15.04 38.43
C GLU A 129 20.46 -14.07 39.38
N ILE A 130 19.15 -14.26 39.50
CA ILE A 130 18.24 -13.58 40.43
C ILE A 130 17.29 -14.63 41.02
N ARG A 131 16.68 -14.35 42.18
CA ARG A 131 15.87 -15.37 42.88
C ARG A 131 14.75 -15.93 42.01
N GLU A 132 14.03 -15.04 41.32
CA GLU A 132 12.94 -15.40 40.42
C GLU A 132 12.98 -14.48 39.19
N PRO A 133 12.83 -15.03 37.97
CA PRO A 133 12.66 -14.22 36.79
C PRO A 133 11.34 -13.46 36.89
N VAL A 134 11.39 -12.14 36.70
CA VAL A 134 10.24 -11.24 36.88
C VAL A 134 10.03 -10.43 35.62
N SER A 135 8.81 -10.44 35.11
CA SER A 135 8.31 -9.42 34.18
C SER A 135 7.79 -8.25 35.01
N MET A 136 8.33 -7.04 34.75
CA MET A 136 7.94 -5.85 35.49
C MET A 136 7.71 -4.66 34.57
N THR A 137 6.91 -3.73 35.06
CA THR A 137 6.57 -2.50 34.36
C THR A 137 7.31 -1.33 35.00
N VAL A 138 8.13 -0.63 34.22
CA VAL A 138 8.95 0.50 34.69
C VAL A 138 8.53 1.79 34.00
N LYS A 139 8.80 2.94 34.62
CA LYS A 139 8.52 4.25 34.01
C LYS A 139 9.43 4.49 32.79
N VAL A 140 8.92 5.21 31.80
CA VAL A 140 9.73 5.65 30.65
C VAL A 140 10.92 6.49 31.11
N GLY A 141 12.09 6.22 30.52
CA GLY A 141 13.35 6.84 30.90
C GLY A 141 14.10 6.13 32.05
N ALA A 142 13.53 5.07 32.62
CA ALA A 142 14.21 4.24 33.61
C ALA A 142 15.52 3.64 33.06
N ARG A 143 16.50 3.50 33.94
CA ARG A 143 17.82 2.94 33.65
C ARG A 143 18.01 1.60 34.34
N VAL A 144 19.00 0.84 33.87
CA VAL A 144 19.38 -0.43 34.50
C VAL A 144 19.73 -0.26 35.98
N CYS A 145 20.27 0.89 36.39
CA CYS A 145 20.54 1.17 37.81
C CYS A 145 19.30 1.35 38.68
N ASP A 146 18.20 1.81 38.11
CA ASP A 146 16.96 2.08 38.86
C ASP A 146 16.29 0.75 39.27
N LEU A 147 16.54 -0.31 38.48
CA LEU A 147 16.09 -1.69 38.75
C LEU A 147 16.66 -2.26 40.04
N LYS A 148 17.77 -1.71 40.55
CA LYS A 148 18.42 -2.22 41.76
C LYS A 148 17.50 -2.19 42.99
N SER A 149 16.57 -1.23 43.01
CA SER A 149 15.61 -1.05 44.10
C SER A 149 14.43 -2.02 44.06
N GLN A 150 14.18 -2.67 42.92
CA GLN A 150 12.95 -3.44 42.65
C GLN A 150 13.22 -4.95 42.46
N VAL A 151 14.49 -5.37 42.41
CA VAL A 151 14.89 -6.76 42.16
C VAL A 151 15.50 -7.38 43.42
N VAL A 152 15.10 -8.63 43.72
CA VAL A 152 15.68 -9.41 44.82
C VAL A 152 16.88 -10.21 44.31
N PHE A 153 18.06 -9.93 44.88
CA PHE A 153 19.33 -10.53 44.47
C PHE A 153 19.63 -11.85 45.20
N THR A 154 20.34 -12.76 44.51
CA THR A 154 20.98 -13.94 45.09
C THR A 154 22.42 -13.58 45.51
N GLU A 155 23.07 -14.39 46.35
CA GLU A 155 24.46 -14.12 46.77
C GLU A 155 25.47 -14.21 45.62
N GLU A 156 25.16 -14.99 44.58
CA GLU A 156 25.98 -15.14 43.38
C GLU A 156 25.79 -14.02 42.34
N THR A 157 24.90 -13.05 42.57
CA THR A 157 24.56 -12.04 41.56
C THR A 157 25.66 -10.97 41.40
N ASP A 158 26.05 -10.64 40.15
CA ASP A 158 26.96 -9.52 39.89
C ASP A 158 26.26 -8.15 40.04
N ARG A 159 26.36 -7.57 41.23
CA ARG A 159 25.81 -6.23 41.54
C ARG A 159 26.43 -5.11 40.69
N LYS A 160 27.62 -5.30 40.09
CA LYS A 160 28.24 -4.30 39.22
C LYS A 160 27.47 -4.12 37.91
N PHE A 161 26.74 -5.15 37.47
CA PHE A 161 25.90 -5.07 36.27
C PHE A 161 24.87 -3.94 36.35
N PHE A 162 24.29 -3.73 37.54
CA PHE A 162 23.28 -2.70 37.78
C PHE A 162 23.87 -1.27 37.86
N GLN A 163 25.18 -1.08 37.84
CA GLN A 163 25.75 0.28 37.83
C GLN A 163 25.72 0.93 36.44
N LYS A 164 25.36 0.17 35.40
CA LYS A 164 25.27 0.65 34.03
C LYS A 164 24.18 1.72 33.90
N LYS A 165 24.55 2.91 33.42
CA LYS A 165 23.62 4.01 33.12
C LYS A 165 22.84 3.82 31.81
N ARG A 166 22.70 2.57 31.35
CA ARG A 166 21.98 2.24 30.11
C ARG A 166 20.49 2.49 30.32
N LEU A 167 19.86 3.18 29.36
CA LEU A 167 18.40 3.37 29.30
C LEU A 167 17.70 2.08 28.87
N LEU A 168 16.58 1.80 29.51
CA LEU A 168 15.71 0.67 29.21
C LEU A 168 14.83 0.97 27.99
N LYS A 169 14.48 -0.08 27.25
CA LYS A 169 13.52 -0.06 26.14
C LYS A 169 12.32 -0.95 26.46
N ASP A 170 11.21 -0.70 25.78
CA ASP A 170 10.05 -1.57 25.85
C ASP A 170 10.39 -2.95 25.27
N GLY A 171 10.03 -4.01 25.99
CA GLY A 171 10.37 -5.39 25.65
C GLY A 171 11.84 -5.78 25.94
N ASP A 172 12.62 -4.95 26.66
CA ASP A 172 14.02 -5.30 26.97
C ASP A 172 14.09 -6.58 27.83
N ILE A 173 14.89 -7.55 27.37
CA ILE A 173 15.24 -8.75 28.12
C ILE A 173 16.61 -8.53 28.76
N ILE A 174 16.66 -8.56 30.09
CA ILE A 174 17.85 -8.31 30.88
C ILE A 174 18.27 -9.63 31.53
N VAL A 175 19.40 -10.16 31.08
CA VAL A 175 20.02 -11.35 31.69
C VAL A 175 21.13 -10.91 32.62
N VAL A 176 20.95 -11.19 33.91
CA VAL A 176 21.89 -10.81 34.97
C VAL A 176 22.98 -11.88 35.12
N PRO A 177 24.27 -11.52 34.99
CA PRO A 177 25.36 -12.49 35.08
C PRO A 177 25.71 -12.87 36.53
N LYS A 178 26.32 -14.06 36.68
CA LYS A 178 26.95 -14.49 37.93
C LYS A 178 28.20 -13.63 38.24
N LYS A 179 28.48 -13.44 39.53
CA LYS A 179 29.68 -12.77 40.03
C LYS A 179 30.91 -13.53 39.53
N LYS A 180 31.82 -12.83 38.85
CA LYS A 180 33.10 -13.42 38.45
C LYS A 180 33.88 -13.80 39.72
N LYS A 181 34.31 -15.07 39.80
CA LYS A 181 35.29 -15.50 40.82
C LYS A 181 36.57 -14.74 40.52
N THR A 182 36.97 -13.84 41.41
CA THR A 182 38.30 -13.25 41.37
C THR A 182 39.27 -14.38 41.73
N THR A 183 40.04 -14.86 40.76
CA THR A 183 41.22 -15.71 40.98
C THR A 183 42.38 -14.82 41.42
#